data_AF-A0A0N9N9B6-F1
#
_entry.id   AF-A0A0N9N9B6-F1
#
_cell.length_a   1.000
_cell.length_b   1.000
_cell.length_c   1.000
_cell.angle_alpha   90.00
_cell.angle_beta   90.00
_cell.angle_gamma   90.00
#
_symmetry.space_group_name_H-M   'P 1'
#
loop_
_entity.id
_entity.type
_entity.pdbx_description
1 polymer ?
#
loop_
_entity_poly.entity_id
_entity_poly.type
_entity_poly.pdbx_seq_one_letter_code
_entity_poly.pdbx_strand_id
1 'polypeptide(L)'
;MWSTFGGHRALIGTSVLMMAAEAVGAVFAPFLIGLAIDDYLDGSYRGLITLGIVGLATAALATVRRLLDVRRYARIYEQLSADSYSADADLSTKSARLNMLREALDFVEHGLPMIVAAVGAFIGTLVFLAALSFPIFLAALAMAVVILLVYAMSTRRTLRLNRKLNDEFEHQVEVLQLDDRPKIRKHISMLNVWQIKLSDLDASNLAVALVLTVVLQIFAAIVAAKAGMDDGARLAVMLYVFEFAAVSEMLPEAWQEYLGARDIVRRLEGLPAEA
;
A
#
# COMPACT_ATOMS: atom_id res chain seq x y z
N MET A 1 8.97 -9.47 13.63
CA MET A 1 7.84 -8.50 13.71
C MET A 1 6.86 -8.82 14.82
N TRP A 2 6.24 -10.00 14.85
CA TRP A 2 5.28 -10.34 15.91
C TRP A 2 5.91 -10.80 17.22
N SER A 3 7.22 -11.08 17.24
CA SER A 3 8.03 -11.47 18.41
C SER A 3 8.23 -10.31 19.39
N THR A 4 8.46 -9.11 18.89
CA THR A 4 8.69 -7.89 19.69
C THR A 4 7.43 -7.37 20.39
N PHE A 5 6.23 -7.71 19.91
CA PHE A 5 4.94 -7.27 20.49
C PHE A 5 4.27 -8.36 21.35
N GLY A 6 5.01 -9.29 21.94
CA GLY A 6 4.51 -10.54 22.54
C GLY A 6 3.27 -10.44 23.44
N GLY A 7 3.15 -9.40 24.27
CA GLY A 7 1.97 -9.16 25.13
C GLY A 7 0.75 -8.54 24.42
N HIS A 8 0.92 -8.00 23.21
CA HIS A 8 -0.08 -7.22 22.48
C HIS A 8 -0.59 -7.90 21.19
N ARG A 9 -0.17 -9.14 20.94
CA ARG A 9 -0.52 -9.92 19.74
C ARG A 9 -2.02 -10.03 19.49
N ALA A 10 -2.80 -10.26 20.55
CA ALA A 10 -4.26 -10.36 20.43
C ALA A 10 -4.89 -9.03 19.99
N LEU A 11 -4.38 -7.90 20.49
CA LEU A 11 -4.87 -6.57 20.13
C LEU A 11 -4.57 -6.26 18.67
N ILE A 12 -3.32 -6.45 18.23
CA ILE A 12 -2.94 -6.23 16.83
C ILE A 12 -3.68 -7.20 15.91
N GLY A 13 -3.86 -8.46 16.33
CA GLY A 13 -4.66 -9.44 15.59
C GLY A 13 -6.11 -9.01 15.40
N THR A 14 -6.76 -8.46 16.43
CA THR A 14 -8.12 -7.92 16.28
C THR A 14 -8.17 -6.74 15.31
N SER A 15 -7.17 -5.85 15.34
CA SER A 15 -7.08 -4.73 14.40
C SER A 15 -6.93 -5.24 12.96
N VAL A 16 -6.07 -6.23 12.72
CA VAL A 16 -5.92 -6.87 11.39
C VAL A 16 -7.22 -7.53 10.91
N LEU A 17 -7.96 -8.21 11.78
CA LEU A 17 -9.27 -8.78 11.43
C LEU A 17 -10.27 -7.69 11.04
N MET A 18 -10.29 -6.57 11.76
CA MET A 18 -11.14 -5.43 11.40
C MET A 18 -10.72 -4.80 10.07
N MET A 19 -9.41 -4.68 9.79
CA MET A 19 -8.90 -4.22 8.50
C MET A 19 -9.32 -5.13 7.35
N ALA A 20 -9.22 -6.45 7.54
CA ALA A 20 -9.64 -7.43 6.53
C ALA A 20 -11.15 -7.35 6.28
N ALA A 21 -11.97 -7.23 7.34
CA ALA A 21 -13.41 -7.06 7.20
C ALA A 21 -13.80 -5.73 6.52
N GLU A 22 -13.08 -4.65 6.80
CA GLU A 22 -13.24 -3.37 6.07
C GLU A 22 -12.90 -3.52 4.58
N ALA A 23 -11.78 -4.19 4.26
CA ALA A 23 -11.37 -4.44 2.88
C ALA A 23 -12.42 -5.29 2.13
N VAL A 24 -13.00 -6.30 2.78
CA VAL A 24 -14.11 -7.07 2.20
C VAL A 24 -15.32 -6.15 1.94
N GLY A 25 -15.74 -5.35 2.91
CA GLY A 25 -16.86 -4.43 2.72
C GLY A 25 -16.63 -3.45 1.56
N ALA A 26 -15.42 -2.91 1.43
CA ALA A 26 -15.05 -2.03 0.34
C ALA A 26 -15.11 -2.72 -1.04
N VAL A 27 -14.55 -3.93 -1.14
CA VAL A 27 -14.56 -4.73 -2.38
C VAL A 27 -15.98 -5.11 -2.83
N PHE A 28 -16.91 -5.31 -1.89
CA PHE A 28 -18.30 -5.61 -2.25
C PHE A 28 -19.05 -4.38 -2.77
N ALA A 29 -18.56 -3.15 -2.55
CA ALA A 29 -19.30 -1.94 -2.86
C ALA A 29 -19.64 -1.79 -4.35
N PRO A 30 -18.71 -1.98 -5.31
CA PRO A 30 -19.05 -1.89 -6.74
C PRO A 30 -20.13 -2.88 -7.17
N PHE A 31 -20.07 -4.13 -6.69
CA PHE A 31 -21.10 -5.13 -6.95
C PHE A 31 -22.47 -4.75 -6.38
N LEU A 32 -22.50 -4.29 -5.13
CA LEU A 32 -23.75 -3.84 -4.49
C LEU A 32 -24.33 -2.59 -5.15
N ILE A 33 -23.49 -1.70 -5.69
CA ILE A 33 -23.93 -0.57 -6.51
C ILE A 33 -24.62 -1.08 -7.79
N GLY A 34 -24.01 -2.06 -8.46
CA GLY A 34 -24.62 -2.69 -9.63
C GLY A 34 -26.00 -3.29 -9.31
N LEU A 35 -26.06 -4.14 -8.29
CA LEU A 35 -27.31 -4.76 -7.83
C LEU A 35 -28.37 -3.72 -7.46
N ALA A 36 -27.97 -2.62 -6.81
CA ALA A 36 -28.88 -1.55 -6.42
C ALA A 36 -29.48 -0.82 -7.63
N ILE A 37 -28.72 -0.67 -8.72
CA ILE A 37 -29.21 -0.05 -9.96
C ILE A 37 -30.18 -1.00 -10.65
N ASP A 38 -29.82 -2.27 -10.82
CA ASP A 38 -30.66 -3.26 -11.50
C ASP A 38 -32.01 -3.42 -10.78
N ASP A 39 -31.98 -3.62 -9.45
CA ASP A 39 -33.19 -3.68 -8.63
C ASP A 39 -34.05 -2.42 -8.78
N TYR A 40 -33.43 -1.24 -8.76
CA TYR A 40 -34.15 0.03 -8.84
C TYR A 40 -34.81 0.25 -10.20
N LEU A 41 -34.13 -0.11 -11.29
CA LEU A 41 -34.69 -0.08 -12.64
C LEU A 41 -35.87 -1.06 -12.79
N ASP A 42 -35.83 -2.18 -12.07
CA ASP A 42 -36.94 -3.14 -11.96
C ASP A 42 -38.03 -2.72 -10.95
N GLY A 43 -37.93 -1.52 -10.35
CA GLY A 43 -38.91 -0.96 -9.42
C GLY A 43 -38.80 -1.46 -7.97
N SER A 44 -37.73 -2.16 -7.62
CA SER A 44 -37.41 -2.68 -6.29
C SER A 44 -36.39 -1.80 -5.57
N TYR A 45 -36.60 -1.54 -4.28
CA TYR A 45 -35.65 -0.82 -3.43
C TYR A 45 -34.70 -1.74 -2.65
N ARG A 46 -34.77 -3.06 -2.85
CA ARG A 46 -34.03 -4.04 -2.04
C ARG A 46 -32.52 -3.87 -2.17
N GLY A 47 -31.99 -3.73 -3.38
CA GLY A 47 -30.57 -3.49 -3.64
C GLY A 47 -30.08 -2.19 -3.00
N LEU A 48 -30.86 -1.10 -3.10
CA LEU A 48 -30.54 0.18 -2.45
C LEU A 48 -30.48 0.07 -0.92
N ILE A 49 -31.44 -0.63 -0.30
CA ILE A 49 -31.44 -0.88 1.15
C ILE A 49 -30.24 -1.72 1.54
N THR A 50 -29.91 -2.76 0.77
CA THR A 50 -28.77 -3.64 1.02
C THR A 50 -27.45 -2.88 0.92
N LEU A 51 -27.27 -2.07 -0.13
CA LEU A 51 -26.12 -1.18 -0.30
C LEU A 51 -25.99 -0.21 0.88
N GLY A 52 -27.10 0.41 1.31
CA GLY A 52 -27.11 1.33 2.44
C GLY A 52 -26.69 0.67 3.75
N ILE A 53 -27.24 -0.50 4.07
CA ILE A 53 -26.92 -1.24 5.30
C ILE A 53 -25.45 -1.67 5.30
N VAL A 54 -24.97 -2.28 4.21
CA VAL A 54 -23.58 -2.76 4.12
C VAL A 54 -22.59 -1.58 4.12
N GLY A 55 -22.91 -0.50 3.42
CA GLY A 55 -22.09 0.72 3.39
C GLY A 55 -21.97 1.36 4.77
N LEU A 56 -23.09 1.52 5.49
CA LEU A 56 -23.09 2.06 6.86
C LEU A 56 -22.36 1.13 7.84
N ALA A 57 -22.54 -0.19 7.73
CA ALA A 57 -21.82 -1.15 8.55
C ALA A 57 -20.30 -1.10 8.31
N THR A 58 -19.88 -1.00 7.05
CA THR A 58 -18.46 -0.88 6.67
C THR A 58 -17.87 0.44 7.18
N ALA A 59 -18.59 1.56 7.04
CA ALA A 59 -18.16 2.86 7.55
C ALA A 59 -18.06 2.89 9.10
N ALA A 60 -19.03 2.28 9.79
CA ALA A 60 -19.00 2.13 11.24
C ALA A 60 -17.80 1.29 11.68
N LEU A 61 -17.56 0.15 11.02
CA LEU A 61 -16.40 -0.71 11.30
C LEU A 61 -15.08 0.05 11.12
N ALA A 62 -14.91 0.76 10.01
CA ALA A 62 -13.73 1.58 9.73
C ALA A 62 -13.51 2.66 10.80
N THR A 63 -14.59 3.32 11.23
CA THR A 63 -14.55 4.37 12.26
C THR A 63 -14.14 3.81 13.62
N VAL A 64 -14.80 2.74 14.06
CA VAL A 64 -14.49 2.07 15.34
C VAL A 64 -13.06 1.56 15.33
N ARG A 65 -12.61 0.95 14.24
CA ARG A 65 -11.23 0.48 14.08
C ARG A 65 -10.23 1.62 14.27
N ARG A 66 -10.38 2.73 13.54
CA ARG A 66 -9.48 3.90 13.64
C ARG A 66 -9.43 4.46 15.06
N LEU A 67 -10.56 4.54 15.75
CA LEU A 67 -10.63 4.99 17.15
C LEU A 67 -9.93 4.05 18.12
N LEU A 68 -10.00 2.73 17.88
CA LEU A 68 -9.35 1.73 18.71
C LEU A 68 -7.85 1.66 18.45
N ASP A 69 -7.43 1.67 17.18
CA ASP A 69 -6.05 1.53 16.73
C ASP A 69 -5.15 2.62 17.34
N VAL A 70 -5.50 3.89 17.16
CA VAL A 70 -4.75 5.04 17.72
C VAL A 70 -4.53 4.89 19.23
N ARG A 71 -5.59 4.53 19.98
CA ARG A 71 -5.55 4.38 21.44
C ARG A 71 -4.78 3.14 21.91
N ARG A 72 -4.73 2.09 21.09
CA ARG A 72 -3.99 0.85 21.36
C ARG A 72 -2.51 1.07 21.08
N TYR A 73 -2.16 1.63 19.93
CA TYR A 73 -0.77 1.88 19.55
C TYR A 73 -0.11 2.93 20.44
N ALA A 74 -0.82 3.97 20.88
CA ALA A 74 -0.31 4.92 21.87
C ALA A 74 0.09 4.25 23.19
N ARG A 75 -0.73 3.33 23.72
CA ARG A 75 -0.42 2.58 24.94
C ARG A 75 0.74 1.60 24.75
N ILE A 76 0.82 0.96 23.58
CA ILE A 76 1.94 0.07 23.25
C ILE A 76 3.24 0.87 23.21
N TYR A 77 3.23 2.06 22.60
CA TYR A 77 4.38 2.96 22.55
C TYR A 77 4.86 3.37 23.95
N GLU A 78 3.93 3.76 24.82
CA GLU A 78 4.23 4.16 26.20
C GLU A 78 4.94 3.04 26.99
N GLN A 79 4.39 1.82 26.92
CA GLN A 79 4.95 0.66 27.62
C GLN A 79 6.33 0.27 27.09
N LEU A 80 6.47 0.16 25.77
CA LEU A 80 7.74 -0.20 25.14
C LEU A 80 8.82 0.87 25.33
N SER A 81 8.43 2.14 25.47
CA SER A 81 9.34 3.24 25.81
C SER A 81 9.86 3.10 27.23
N ALA A 82 8.98 2.80 28.20
CA ALA A 82 9.37 2.59 29.60
C ALA A 82 10.36 1.43 29.77
N ASP A 83 10.14 0.32 29.07
CA ASP A 83 11.03 -0.84 29.06
C ASP A 83 12.40 -0.50 28.42
N SER A 84 12.40 0.32 27.36
CA SER A 84 13.64 0.74 26.69
C SER A 84 14.50 1.66 27.57
N TYR A 85 13.89 2.47 28.43
CA TYR A 85 14.61 3.34 29.37
C TYR A 85 15.23 2.58 30.54
N SER A 86 14.59 1.49 31.00
CA SER A 86 15.05 0.68 32.14
C SER A 86 16.18 -0.29 31.78
N ALA A 87 16.42 -0.56 30.50
CA ALA A 87 17.55 -1.37 30.04
C ALA A 87 18.90 -0.73 30.37
N ASP A 88 19.91 -1.53 30.71
CA ASP A 88 21.27 -1.05 30.96
C ASP A 88 22.02 -0.83 29.64
N ALA A 89 21.94 0.39 29.11
CA ALA A 89 22.53 0.80 27.83
C ALA A 89 22.86 2.31 27.86
N ASP A 90 23.79 2.74 27.02
CA ASP A 90 24.14 4.16 26.89
C ASP A 90 22.97 4.97 26.28
N LEU A 91 23.00 6.29 26.51
CA LEU A 91 21.93 7.18 26.07
C LEU A 91 21.73 7.16 24.54
N SER A 92 22.81 6.98 23.78
CA SER A 92 22.77 6.89 22.31
C SER A 92 21.99 5.65 21.85
N THR A 93 22.30 4.47 22.40
CA THR A 93 21.60 3.23 22.06
C THR A 93 20.13 3.27 22.48
N LYS A 94 19.82 3.84 23.66
CA LYS A 94 18.43 4.02 24.12
C LYS A 94 17.63 4.90 23.17
N SER A 95 18.18 6.06 22.78
CA SER A 95 17.55 6.98 21.84
C SER A 95 17.32 6.35 20.46
N ALA A 96 18.33 5.64 19.93
CA ALA A 96 18.22 4.95 18.65
C ALA A 96 17.13 3.86 18.67
N ARG A 97 17.04 3.07 19.75
CA ARG A 97 15.98 2.05 19.92
C ARG A 97 14.59 2.66 19.99
N LEU A 98 14.41 3.78 20.70
CA LEU A 98 13.12 4.48 20.79
C LEU A 98 12.67 5.00 19.42
N ASN A 99 13.58 5.56 18.63
CA ASN A 99 13.26 6.03 17.27
C ASN A 99 12.84 4.87 16.36
N MET A 100 13.60 3.77 16.34
CA MET A 100 13.26 2.59 15.54
C MET A 100 11.92 1.95 15.98
N LEU A 101 11.65 1.93 17.29
CA LEU A 101 10.38 1.46 17.82
C LEU A 101 9.21 2.32 17.35
N ARG A 102 9.38 3.65 17.37
CA ARG A 102 8.37 4.59 16.89
C ARG A 102 8.07 4.37 15.41
N GLU A 103 9.11 4.19 14.60
CA GLU A 103 8.98 3.91 13.17
C GLU A 103 8.27 2.58 12.90
N ALA A 104 8.59 1.52 13.65
CA ALA A 104 7.91 0.24 13.55
C ALA A 104 6.42 0.33 13.94
N LEU A 105 6.08 1.14 14.96
CA LEU A 105 4.69 1.38 15.36
C LEU A 105 3.93 2.24 14.35
N ASP A 106 4.57 3.25 13.78
CA ASP A 106 3.99 4.06 12.71
C ASP A 106 3.62 3.21 11.50
N PHE A 107 4.48 2.27 11.12
CA PHE A 107 4.15 1.27 10.09
C PHE A 107 2.93 0.41 10.46
N VAL A 108 2.86 -0.08 11.71
CA VAL A 108 1.71 -0.90 12.15
C VAL A 108 0.41 -0.08 12.14
N GLU A 109 0.48 1.21 12.45
CA GLU A 109 -0.67 2.11 12.49
C GLU A 109 -1.15 2.54 11.10
N HIS A 110 -0.23 2.83 10.18
CA HIS A 110 -0.52 3.43 8.88
C HIS A 110 -0.22 2.50 7.70
N GLY A 111 1.00 1.96 7.65
CA GLY A 111 1.46 1.14 6.52
C GLY A 111 0.76 -0.21 6.41
N LEU A 112 0.61 -0.92 7.53
CA LEU A 112 -0.08 -2.21 7.56
C LEU A 112 -1.53 -2.13 7.08
N PRO A 113 -2.39 -1.19 7.57
CA PRO A 113 -3.74 -1.06 7.02
C PRO A 113 -3.75 -0.71 5.53
N MET A 114 -2.81 0.12 5.05
CA MET A 114 -2.71 0.44 3.62
C MET A 114 -2.39 -0.82 2.79
N ILE A 115 -1.42 -1.64 3.22
CA ILE A 115 -1.07 -2.90 2.54
C ILE A 115 -2.23 -3.89 2.57
N VAL A 116 -2.90 -4.06 3.71
CA VAL A 116 -4.05 -4.98 3.84
C VAL A 116 -5.19 -4.55 2.92
N ALA A 117 -5.48 -3.25 2.86
CA ALA A 117 -6.49 -2.70 1.96
C ALA A 117 -6.10 -2.91 0.49
N ALA A 118 -4.88 -2.59 0.09
CA ALA A 118 -4.40 -2.77 -1.27
C ALA A 118 -4.42 -4.24 -1.71
N VAL A 119 -3.90 -5.16 -0.89
CA VAL A 119 -3.93 -6.60 -1.21
C VAL A 119 -5.36 -7.13 -1.26
N GLY A 120 -6.20 -6.73 -0.31
CA GLY A 120 -7.62 -7.10 -0.28
C GLY A 120 -8.37 -6.63 -1.52
N ALA A 121 -8.17 -5.37 -1.93
CA ALA A 121 -8.78 -4.80 -3.13
C ALA A 121 -8.24 -5.46 -4.41
N PHE A 122 -6.93 -5.73 -4.50
CA PHE A 122 -6.34 -6.41 -5.65
C PHE A 122 -6.91 -7.82 -5.85
N ILE A 123 -6.98 -8.62 -4.79
CA ILE A 123 -7.54 -9.98 -4.86
C ILE A 123 -9.05 -9.91 -5.10
N GLY A 124 -9.73 -9.02 -4.38
CA GLY A 124 -11.18 -8.85 -4.44
C GLY A 124 -11.68 -8.46 -5.82
N THR A 125 -11.07 -7.43 -6.42
CA THR A 125 -11.38 -6.99 -7.79
C THR A 125 -11.18 -8.12 -8.80
N LEU A 126 -10.10 -8.90 -8.71
CA LEU A 126 -9.88 -10.06 -9.59
C LEU A 126 -10.95 -11.14 -9.43
N VAL A 127 -11.37 -11.45 -8.20
CA VAL A 127 -12.44 -12.41 -7.92
C VAL A 127 -13.76 -11.96 -8.56
N PHE A 128 -14.12 -10.69 -8.38
CA PHE A 128 -15.35 -10.13 -8.96
C PHE A 128 -15.28 -10.02 -10.48
N LEU A 129 -14.15 -9.63 -11.05
CA LEU A 129 -13.96 -9.63 -12.50
C LEU A 129 -14.08 -11.03 -13.08
N ALA A 130 -13.53 -12.06 -12.41
CA ALA A 130 -13.68 -13.44 -12.86
C ALA A 130 -15.14 -13.91 -12.83
N ALA A 131 -15.90 -13.48 -11.82
CA ALA A 131 -17.32 -13.81 -11.67
C ALA A 131 -18.21 -13.06 -12.69
N LEU A 132 -17.91 -11.80 -12.97
CA LEU A 132 -18.72 -10.95 -13.86
C LEU A 132 -18.34 -11.12 -15.34
N SER A 133 -17.04 -11.11 -15.67
CA SER A 133 -16.57 -11.16 -17.06
C SER A 133 -15.18 -11.79 -17.17
N PHE A 134 -15.16 -13.08 -17.47
CA PHE A 134 -13.92 -13.85 -17.62
C PHE A 134 -12.91 -13.27 -18.63
N PRO A 135 -13.32 -12.72 -19.80
CA PRO A 135 -12.37 -12.08 -20.72
C PRO A 135 -11.69 -10.84 -20.11
N ILE A 136 -12.41 -10.03 -19.35
CA ILE A 136 -11.87 -8.84 -18.68
C ILE A 136 -10.93 -9.25 -17.56
N PHE A 137 -11.28 -10.28 -16.80
CA PHE A 137 -10.40 -10.89 -15.81
C PHE A 137 -9.05 -11.33 -16.40
N LEU A 138 -9.05 -12.02 -17.54
CA LEU A 138 -7.80 -12.44 -18.19
C LEU A 138 -6.96 -11.24 -18.64
N ALA A 139 -7.59 -10.19 -19.16
CA ALA A 139 -6.89 -8.96 -19.54
C ALA A 139 -6.29 -8.24 -18.32
N ALA A 140 -7.03 -8.17 -17.21
CA ALA A 140 -6.56 -7.63 -15.93
C ALA A 140 -5.35 -8.43 -15.41
N LEU A 141 -5.43 -9.76 -15.42
CA LEU A 141 -4.33 -10.63 -15.00
C LEU A 141 -3.09 -10.44 -15.89
N ALA A 142 -3.27 -10.34 -17.21
CA ALA A 142 -2.18 -10.06 -18.14
C ALA A 142 -1.52 -8.71 -17.84
N MET A 143 -2.31 -7.66 -17.59
CA MET A 143 -1.81 -6.35 -17.17
C MET A 143 -0.98 -6.44 -15.88
N ALA A 144 -1.49 -7.10 -14.83
CA ALA A 144 -0.74 -7.27 -13.58
C ALA A 144 0.60 -7.99 -13.78
N VAL A 145 0.63 -9.03 -14.62
CA VAL A 145 1.87 -9.74 -14.96
C VAL A 145 2.86 -8.82 -15.68
N VAL A 146 2.40 -8.00 -16.64
CA VAL A 146 3.27 -7.05 -17.34
C VAL A 146 3.82 -5.99 -16.40
N ILE A 147 2.98 -5.43 -15.51
CA ILE A 147 3.42 -4.48 -14.48
C ILE A 147 4.50 -5.12 -13.60
N LEU A 148 4.25 -6.32 -13.08
CA LEU A 148 5.22 -7.04 -12.25
C LEU A 148 6.56 -7.25 -12.98
N LEU A 149 6.52 -7.61 -14.27
CA LEU A 149 7.73 -7.78 -15.08
C LEU A 149 8.48 -6.45 -15.26
N VAL A 150 7.79 -5.34 -15.54
CA VAL A 150 8.40 -4.01 -15.67
C VAL A 150 9.14 -3.64 -14.39
N TYR A 151 8.48 -3.77 -13.24
CA TYR A 151 9.08 -3.46 -11.94
C TYR A 151 10.22 -4.44 -11.57
N ALA A 152 10.09 -5.73 -11.86
CA ALA A 152 11.16 -6.70 -11.64
C ALA A 152 12.41 -6.39 -12.47
N MET A 153 12.23 -5.97 -13.73
CA MET A 153 13.33 -5.56 -14.61
C MET A 153 13.97 -4.23 -14.17
N SER A 154 13.18 -3.28 -13.67
CA SER A 154 13.68 -1.98 -13.21
C SER A 154 14.36 -2.07 -11.83
N THR A 155 13.99 -3.03 -10.99
CA THR A 155 14.50 -3.21 -9.60
C THR A 155 16.03 -3.12 -9.50
N ARG A 156 16.77 -3.79 -10.38
CA ARG A 156 18.25 -3.74 -10.35
C ARG A 156 18.80 -2.33 -10.58
N ARG A 157 18.15 -1.56 -11.46
CA ARG A 157 18.53 -0.17 -11.75
C ARG A 157 18.14 0.74 -10.59
N THR A 158 16.94 0.57 -10.04
CA THR A 158 16.45 1.29 -8.85
C THR A 158 17.41 1.13 -7.68
N LEU A 159 17.77 -0.12 -7.34
CA LEU A 159 18.73 -0.40 -6.25
C LEU A 159 20.11 0.22 -6.51
N ARG A 160 20.59 0.20 -7.75
CA ARG A 160 21.88 0.83 -8.10
C ARG A 160 21.84 2.35 -7.95
N LEU A 161 20.74 2.99 -8.37
CA LEU A 161 20.58 4.44 -8.25
C LEU A 161 20.42 4.86 -6.79
N ASN A 162 19.63 4.12 -6.00
CA ASN A 162 19.49 4.33 -4.56
C ASN A 162 20.83 4.21 -3.82
N ARG A 163 21.65 3.21 -4.13
CA ARG A 163 23.00 3.10 -3.56
C ARG A 163 23.83 4.34 -3.85
N LYS A 164 23.88 4.82 -5.10
CA LYS A 164 24.64 6.02 -5.45
C LYS A 164 24.13 7.30 -4.79
N LEU A 165 22.81 7.41 -4.61
CA LEU A 165 22.20 8.52 -3.90
C LEU A 165 22.61 8.50 -2.42
N ASN A 166 22.52 7.33 -1.78
CA ASN A 166 22.92 7.14 -0.38
C ASN A 166 24.43 7.37 -0.18
N ASP A 167 25.28 6.83 -1.06
CA ASP A 167 26.72 7.04 -1.03
C ASP A 167 27.04 8.56 -1.07
N GLU A 168 26.36 9.33 -1.91
CA GLU A 168 26.55 10.79 -1.95
C GLU A 168 26.06 11.46 -0.66
N PHE A 169 24.90 11.05 -0.11
CA PHE A 169 24.39 11.56 1.17
C PHE A 169 25.36 11.36 2.34
N GLU A 170 26.08 10.24 2.39
CA GLU A 170 27.06 9.97 3.45
C GLU A 170 28.21 10.99 3.48
N HIS A 171 28.56 11.60 2.33
CA HIS A 171 29.61 12.62 2.23
C HIS A 171 29.14 14.02 2.64
N GLN A 172 27.84 14.22 2.92
CA GLN A 172 27.26 15.55 3.12
C GLN A 172 27.90 16.31 4.29
N VAL A 173 28.15 15.64 5.41
CA VAL A 173 28.76 16.27 6.60
C VAL A 173 30.18 16.73 6.30
N GLU A 174 30.99 15.90 5.63
CA GLU A 174 32.37 16.24 5.27
C GLU A 174 32.43 17.44 4.32
N VAL A 175 31.59 17.43 3.27
CA VAL A 175 31.56 18.53 2.28
C VAL A 175 31.12 19.85 2.91
N LEU A 176 30.17 19.83 3.86
CA LEU A 176 29.72 21.03 4.56
C LEU A 176 30.77 21.58 5.55
N GLN A 177 31.56 20.70 6.18
CA GLN A 177 32.65 21.11 7.07
C GLN A 177 33.78 21.86 6.35
N LEU A 178 33.99 21.61 5.07
CA LEU A 178 35.03 22.27 4.26
C LEU A 178 34.73 23.76 3.99
N ASP A 179 33.48 24.23 4.18
CA ASP A 179 32.98 25.59 3.88
C ASP A 179 33.37 26.12 2.47
N ASP A 180 33.53 25.20 1.52
CA ASP A 180 33.94 25.49 0.14
C ASP A 180 32.71 25.53 -0.77
N ARG A 181 32.24 26.76 -1.06
CA ARG A 181 31.02 27.03 -1.85
C ARG A 181 30.98 26.26 -3.20
N PRO A 182 32.03 26.28 -4.04
CA PRO A 182 32.11 25.43 -5.23
C PRO A 182 31.91 23.93 -4.96
N LYS A 183 32.56 23.37 -3.94
CA LYS A 183 32.43 21.94 -3.60
C LYS A 183 31.04 21.59 -3.10
N ILE A 184 30.46 22.42 -2.23
CA ILE A 184 29.09 22.26 -1.75
C ILE A 184 28.11 22.28 -2.94
N ARG A 185 28.25 23.23 -3.87
CA ARG A 185 27.39 23.29 -5.06
C ARG A 185 27.52 22.04 -5.93
N LYS A 186 28.74 21.50 -6.10
CA LYS A 186 28.98 20.27 -6.85
C LYS A 186 28.30 19.07 -6.20
N HIS A 187 28.43 18.94 -4.88
CA HIS A 187 27.79 17.88 -4.09
C HIS A 187 26.26 17.93 -4.21
N ILE A 188 25.63 19.10 -3.98
CA ILE A 188 24.19 19.28 -4.16
C ILE A 188 23.75 18.96 -5.60
N SER A 189 24.54 19.36 -6.61
CA SER A 189 24.27 19.01 -7.99
C SER A 189 24.32 17.50 -8.25
N MET A 190 25.20 16.77 -7.58
CA MET A 190 25.31 15.32 -7.72
C MET A 190 24.12 14.60 -7.10
N LEU A 191 23.69 15.03 -5.90
CA LEU A 191 22.45 14.57 -5.27
C LEU A 191 21.25 14.74 -6.21
N ASN A 192 21.10 15.93 -6.79
CA ASN A 192 20.02 16.21 -7.75
C ASN A 192 20.10 15.31 -8.99
N VAL A 193 21.29 15.04 -9.53
CA VAL A 193 21.46 14.16 -10.68
C VAL A 193 21.01 12.73 -10.38
N TRP A 194 21.33 12.19 -9.19
CA TRP A 194 20.88 10.85 -8.81
C TRP A 194 19.38 10.80 -8.54
N GLN A 195 18.83 11.82 -7.88
CA GLN A 195 17.39 11.92 -7.63
C GLN A 195 16.58 12.03 -8.93
N ILE A 196 17.04 12.83 -9.90
CA ILE A 196 16.39 12.95 -11.22
C ILE A 196 16.41 11.60 -11.94
N LYS A 197 17.55 10.90 -11.97
CA LYS A 197 17.64 9.58 -12.63
C LYS A 197 16.73 8.53 -12.01
N LEU A 198 16.56 8.57 -10.69
CA LEU A 198 15.64 7.68 -9.97
C LEU A 198 14.19 8.01 -10.35
N SER A 199 13.84 9.30 -10.31
CA SER A 199 12.52 9.80 -10.72
C SER A 199 12.19 9.47 -12.18
N ASP A 200 13.13 9.64 -13.11
CA ASP A 200 12.96 9.30 -14.53
C ASP A 200 12.66 7.81 -14.72
N LEU A 201 13.32 6.95 -13.94
CA LEU A 201 13.09 5.50 -13.97
C LEU A 201 11.69 5.17 -13.44
N ASP A 202 11.29 5.74 -12.31
CA ASP A 202 9.97 5.51 -11.72
C ASP A 202 8.85 6.05 -12.62
N ALA A 203 9.03 7.25 -13.19
CA ALA A 203 8.12 7.85 -14.16
C ALA A 203 7.97 6.96 -15.41
N SER A 204 9.05 6.33 -15.88
CA SER A 204 8.98 5.40 -17.02
C SER A 204 8.20 4.12 -16.70
N ASN A 205 8.35 3.57 -15.50
CA ASN A 205 7.58 2.41 -15.06
C ASN A 205 6.09 2.77 -14.94
N LEU A 206 5.79 3.92 -14.33
CA LEU A 206 4.43 4.45 -14.19
C LEU A 206 3.78 4.71 -15.55
N ALA A 207 4.51 5.29 -16.51
CA ALA A 207 3.99 5.54 -17.85
C ALA A 207 3.51 4.25 -18.55
N VAL A 208 4.24 3.14 -18.39
CA VAL A 208 3.82 1.84 -18.90
C VAL A 208 2.55 1.36 -18.20
N ALA A 209 2.48 1.47 -16.86
CA ALA A 209 1.29 1.10 -16.10
C ALA A 209 0.05 1.91 -16.54
N LEU A 210 0.17 3.23 -16.70
CA LEU A 210 -0.90 4.11 -17.16
C LEU A 210 -1.42 3.73 -18.55
N VAL A 211 -0.52 3.41 -19.49
CA VAL A 211 -0.92 2.95 -20.83
C VAL A 211 -1.69 1.63 -20.73
N LEU A 212 -1.24 0.69 -19.92
CA LEU A 212 -1.94 -0.58 -19.70
C LEU A 212 -3.32 -0.36 -19.04
N THR A 213 -3.41 0.55 -18.08
CA THR A 213 -4.66 0.96 -17.43
C THR A 213 -5.68 1.45 -18.46
N VAL A 214 -5.28 2.37 -19.34
CA VAL A 214 -6.17 2.90 -20.40
C VAL A 214 -6.58 1.79 -21.37
N VAL A 215 -5.65 0.92 -21.78
CA VAL A 215 -5.93 -0.22 -22.67
C VAL A 215 -6.94 -1.18 -22.03
N LEU A 216 -6.76 -1.52 -20.75
CA LEU A 216 -7.68 -2.38 -20.01
C LEU A 216 -9.07 -1.75 -19.91
N GLN A 217 -9.16 -0.46 -19.59
CA GLN A 217 -10.43 0.27 -19.47
C GLN A 217 -11.20 0.32 -20.80
N ILE A 218 -10.52 0.63 -21.91
CA ILE A 218 -11.14 0.63 -23.24
C ILE A 218 -11.61 -0.77 -23.62
N PHE A 219 -10.75 -1.79 -23.41
CA PHE A 219 -11.10 -3.17 -23.69
C PHE A 219 -12.31 -3.62 -22.87
N ALA A 220 -12.32 -3.34 -21.56
CA ALA A 220 -13.41 -3.66 -20.67
C ALA A 220 -14.71 -2.98 -21.10
N ALA A 221 -14.68 -1.70 -21.47
CA ALA A 221 -15.84 -0.98 -21.96
C ALA A 221 -16.43 -1.63 -23.23
N ILE A 222 -15.59 -2.01 -24.19
CA ILE A 222 -16.03 -2.69 -25.42
C ILE A 222 -16.64 -4.06 -25.12
N VAL A 223 -16.00 -4.86 -24.26
CA VAL A 223 -16.49 -6.20 -23.89
C VAL A 223 -17.80 -6.11 -23.11
N ALA A 224 -17.87 -5.23 -22.13
CA ALA A 224 -19.05 -5.06 -21.28
C ALA A 224 -20.25 -4.45 -22.05
N ALA A 225 -20.00 -3.60 -23.05
CA ALA A 225 -21.05 -3.07 -23.92
C ALA A 225 -21.61 -4.11 -24.91
N LYS A 226 -20.78 -5.08 -25.33
CA LYS A 226 -21.19 -6.16 -26.24
C LYS A 226 -21.80 -7.35 -25.51
N ALA A 227 -21.52 -7.47 -24.21
CA ALA A 227 -22.11 -8.51 -23.39
C ALA A 227 -23.59 -8.19 -23.12
N GLY A 228 -24.45 -9.21 -23.18
CA GLY A 228 -25.86 -9.11 -22.80
C GLY A 228 -26.04 -9.07 -21.27
N MET A 229 -25.34 -8.13 -20.62
CA MET A 229 -25.37 -7.92 -19.17
C MET A 229 -26.37 -6.82 -18.82
N ASP A 230 -26.91 -6.90 -17.60
CA ASP A 230 -27.73 -5.85 -17.00
C ASP A 230 -26.91 -4.55 -16.82
N ASP A 231 -27.59 -3.42 -16.72
CA ASP A 231 -26.95 -2.10 -16.72
C ASP A 231 -26.11 -1.86 -15.46
N GLY A 232 -26.60 -2.31 -14.30
CA GLY A 232 -25.89 -2.30 -13.03
C GLY A 232 -24.69 -3.23 -13.04
N ALA A 233 -24.82 -4.46 -13.55
CA ALA A 233 -23.69 -5.38 -13.74
C ALA A 233 -22.60 -4.76 -14.64
N ARG A 234 -22.98 -4.07 -15.72
CA ARG A 234 -22.04 -3.36 -16.61
C ARG A 234 -21.29 -2.25 -15.87
N LEU A 235 -21.98 -1.48 -15.03
CA LEU A 235 -21.34 -0.45 -14.20
C LEU A 235 -20.39 -1.08 -13.18
N ALA A 236 -20.80 -2.15 -12.50
CA ALA A 236 -19.97 -2.85 -11.52
C ALA A 236 -18.66 -3.34 -12.13
N VAL A 237 -18.70 -3.94 -13.33
CA VAL A 237 -17.51 -4.33 -14.09
C VAL A 237 -16.58 -3.15 -14.30
N MET A 238 -17.10 -2.01 -14.74
CA MET A 238 -16.27 -0.81 -14.95
C MET A 238 -15.64 -0.33 -13.65
N LEU A 239 -16.42 -0.22 -12.57
CA LEU A 239 -15.90 0.18 -11.26
C LEU A 239 -14.78 -0.76 -10.78
N TYR A 240 -14.93 -2.07 -10.93
CA TYR A 240 -13.88 -3.03 -10.60
C TYR A 240 -12.63 -2.89 -11.47
N VAL A 241 -12.77 -2.56 -12.75
CA VAL A 241 -11.62 -2.31 -13.63
C VAL A 241 -10.85 -1.07 -13.20
N PHE A 242 -11.56 0.01 -12.83
CA PHE A 242 -10.93 1.22 -12.31
C PHE A 242 -10.22 0.98 -10.98
N GLU A 243 -10.87 0.27 -10.05
CA GLU A 243 -10.28 -0.07 -8.75
C GLU A 243 -9.07 -1.00 -8.91
N PHE A 244 -9.18 -2.04 -9.73
CA PHE A 244 -8.08 -2.96 -10.03
C PHE A 244 -6.86 -2.21 -10.58
N ALA A 245 -7.07 -1.31 -11.54
CA ALA A 245 -6.00 -0.52 -12.14
C ALA A 245 -5.30 0.37 -11.10
N ALA A 246 -6.08 1.12 -10.32
CA ALA A 246 -5.55 2.00 -9.27
C ALA A 246 -4.73 1.20 -8.23
N VAL A 247 -5.25 0.07 -7.76
CA VAL A 247 -4.56 -0.74 -6.75
C VAL A 247 -3.32 -1.42 -7.33
N SER A 248 -3.35 -1.86 -8.59
CA SER A 248 -2.19 -2.45 -9.26
C SER A 248 -1.01 -1.49 -9.34
N GLU A 249 -1.27 -0.19 -9.50
CA GLU A 249 -0.26 0.87 -9.50
C GLU A 249 0.34 1.12 -8.10
N MET A 250 -0.43 0.91 -7.02
CA MET A 250 0.02 1.10 -5.64
C MET A 250 0.85 -0.07 -5.07
N LEU A 251 0.73 -1.28 -5.64
CA LEU A 251 1.38 -2.49 -5.10
C LEU A 251 2.92 -2.38 -4.97
N PRO A 252 3.67 -1.80 -5.94
CA PRO A 252 5.11 -1.67 -5.81
C PRO A 252 5.54 -0.82 -4.62
N GLU A 253 4.84 0.29 -4.35
CA GLU A 253 5.12 1.17 -3.20
C GLU A 253 4.77 0.49 -1.88
N ALA A 254 3.60 -0.16 -1.82
CA ALA A 254 3.19 -0.95 -0.67
C ALA A 254 4.20 -2.07 -0.33
N TRP A 255 4.80 -2.68 -1.35
CA TRP A 255 5.87 -3.66 -1.16
C TRP A 255 7.17 -3.04 -0.61
N GLN A 256 7.56 -1.86 -1.09
CA GLN A 256 8.73 -1.14 -0.59
C GLN A 256 8.54 -0.73 0.88
N GLU A 257 7.36 -0.22 1.23
CA GLU A 257 7.03 0.15 2.61
C GLU A 257 7.09 -1.06 3.56
N TYR A 258 6.56 -2.20 3.13
CA TYR A 258 6.68 -3.46 3.86
C TYR A 258 8.15 -3.88 4.07
N LEU A 259 8.99 -3.78 3.03
CA LEU A 259 10.41 -4.14 3.13
C LEU A 259 11.16 -3.21 4.09
N GLY A 260 10.88 -1.91 4.07
CA GLY A 260 11.45 -0.94 5.01
C GLY A 260 11.08 -1.28 6.46
N ALA A 261 9.80 -1.51 6.73
CA ALA A 261 9.32 -1.91 8.05
C ALA A 261 9.93 -3.22 8.54
N ARG A 262 10.09 -4.21 7.64
CA ARG A 262 10.74 -5.47 7.95
C ARG A 262 12.21 -5.26 8.35
N ASP A 263 12.94 -4.36 7.69
CA ASP A 263 14.33 -4.06 8.02
C ASP A 263 14.46 -3.39 9.39
N ILE A 264 13.62 -2.39 9.69
CA ILE A 264 13.58 -1.70 11.00
C ILE A 264 13.37 -2.71 12.14
N VAL A 265 12.42 -3.62 11.97
CA VAL A 265 12.12 -4.66 12.95
C VAL A 265 13.29 -5.62 13.15
N ARG A 266 14.02 -5.98 12.10
CA ARG A 266 15.21 -6.85 12.21
C ARG A 266 16.32 -6.16 13.01
N ARG A 267 16.54 -4.87 12.77
CA ARG A 267 17.52 -4.07 13.53
C ARG A 267 17.14 -4.01 15.01
N LEU A 268 15.85 -3.88 15.33
CA LEU A 268 15.36 -3.98 16.72
C LEU A 268 15.60 -5.35 17.36
N GLU A 269 15.45 -6.43 16.57
CA GLU A 269 15.72 -7.81 17.01
C GLU A 269 17.23 -8.16 17.04
N GLY A 270 18.12 -7.24 16.61
CA GLY A 270 19.57 -7.46 16.57
C GLY A 270 20.03 -8.39 15.45
N LEU A 271 19.22 -8.57 14.40
CA LEU A 271 19.51 -9.44 13.26
C LEU A 271 20.26 -8.68 12.15
N PRO A 272 21.21 -9.33 11.43
CA PRO A 272 21.92 -8.70 10.33
C PRO A 272 20.99 -8.39 9.14
N ALA A 273 21.35 -7.34 8.39
CA ALA A 273 20.66 -6.92 7.16
C ALA A 273 20.77 -8.00 6.06
N GLU A 274 19.73 -8.13 5.23
CA GLU A 274 19.77 -9.00 4.04
C GLU A 274 20.57 -8.32 2.92
N ALA A 275 21.47 -9.08 2.28
CA ALA A 275 22.39 -8.63 1.23
C ALA A 275 21.72 -8.47 -0.15
#